data_AF-A0A9D5Q5W8-F1
#
_entry.id   AF-A0A9D5Q5W8-F1
#
_cell.length_a   1.000
_cell.length_b   1.000
_cell.length_c   1.000
_cell.angle_alpha   90.00
_cell.angle_beta   90.00
_cell.angle_gamma   90.00
#
_symmetry.space_group_name_H-M   'P 1'
#
loop_
_entity.id
_entity.type
_entity.pdbx_description
1 polymer ?
#
loop_
_entity_poly.entity_id
_entity_poly.type
_entity_poly.pdbx_seq_one_letter_code
_entity_poly.pdbx_strand_id
1 'polypeptide(L)'
;MKNATSQTDAEVTILVNGEQRETFALTPENSDVMRLFDFQEQTIRGENQVQIRFEGQGSALYQIVGRFYVPWKAKPVDQLEPMSIEVSYDKTELVKDDVLTANVRVTNNRPGQAKMVIVDLGIPPGFDVMTADLAELVEQGTIARFNLTGRQIIVYLEVVDHEQPIEFAYRLTAKFPIKAQTPKSTVYEYYNPDVKDEALPQKITVSEQ
;
A
#
# COMPACT_ATOMS: atom_id res chain seq x y z
N MET A 1 -35.53 19.37 7.51
CA MET A 1 -34.80 18.68 6.43
C MET A 1 -35.63 17.46 6.05
N LYS A 2 -36.17 17.41 4.83
CA LYS A 2 -36.99 16.29 4.35
C LYS A 2 -36.06 15.16 3.91
N ASN A 3 -36.18 14.00 4.54
CA ASN A 3 -35.52 12.77 4.11
C ASN A 3 -36.02 12.42 2.70
N ALA A 4 -35.20 12.70 1.69
CA ALA A 4 -35.40 12.18 0.35
C ALA A 4 -34.70 10.82 0.26
N THR A 5 -35.29 9.79 0.88
CA THR A 5 -35.09 8.43 0.36
C THR A 5 -35.90 8.40 -0.92
N SER A 6 -35.25 8.65 -2.07
CA SER A 6 -35.90 8.45 -3.36
C SER A 6 -36.40 7.00 -3.38
N GLN A 7 -37.69 6.80 -3.66
CA GLN A 7 -38.19 5.46 -3.98
C GLN A 7 -37.43 4.98 -5.21
N THR A 8 -36.43 4.12 -5.00
CA THR A 8 -35.65 3.54 -6.09
C THR A 8 -36.43 2.34 -6.58
N ASP A 9 -36.87 2.41 -7.83
CA ASP A 9 -37.61 1.37 -8.53
C ASP A 9 -37.04 1.28 -9.94
N ALA A 10 -36.12 0.33 -10.14
CA ALA A 10 -35.37 0.19 -11.38
C ALA A 10 -34.91 -1.24 -11.60
N GLU A 11 -34.81 -1.62 -12.88
CA GLU A 11 -34.08 -2.81 -13.30
C GLU A 11 -32.63 -2.43 -13.56
N VAL A 12 -31.71 -3.21 -12.96
CA VAL A 12 -30.28 -3.05 -13.14
C VAL A 12 -29.74 -4.23 -13.92
N THR A 13 -29.08 -3.96 -15.04
CA THR A 13 -28.39 -4.97 -15.85
C THR A 13 -26.89 -4.71 -15.82
N ILE A 14 -26.11 -5.75 -15.49
CA ILE A 14 -24.65 -5.68 -15.53
C ILE A 14 -24.15 -6.46 -16.75
N LEU A 15 -23.34 -5.81 -17.57
CA LEU A 15 -22.66 -6.41 -18.70
C LEU A 15 -21.14 -6.37 -18.46
N VAL A 16 -20.47 -7.47 -18.79
CA VAL A 16 -19.01 -7.57 -18.77
C VAL A 16 -18.55 -7.98 -20.16
N ASN A 17 -17.70 -7.15 -20.76
CA ASN A 17 -17.20 -7.31 -22.13
C ASN A 17 -18.32 -7.42 -23.17
N GLY A 18 -19.37 -6.62 -22.99
CA GLY A 18 -20.55 -6.58 -23.87
C GLY A 18 -21.58 -7.69 -23.65
N GLU A 19 -21.28 -8.69 -22.84
CA GLU A 19 -22.20 -9.78 -22.51
C GLU A 19 -22.94 -9.50 -21.19
N GLN A 20 -24.27 -9.65 -21.21
CA GLN A 20 -25.09 -9.56 -19.99
C GLN A 20 -24.73 -10.69 -19.03
N ARG A 21 -24.38 -10.32 -17.79
CA ARG A 21 -24.01 -11.26 -16.73
C ARG A 21 -25.10 -11.38 -15.68
N GLU A 22 -25.65 -10.25 -15.26
CA GLU A 22 -26.61 -10.20 -14.16
C GLU A 22 -27.73 -9.21 -14.45
N THR A 23 -28.91 -9.49 -13.91
CA THR A 23 -30.05 -8.59 -13.96
C THR A 23 -30.88 -8.73 -12.70
N PHE A 24 -31.21 -7.61 -12.06
CA PHE A 24 -31.98 -7.61 -10.82
C PHE A 24 -32.80 -6.33 -10.68
N ALA A 25 -33.94 -6.45 -10.00
CA ALA A 25 -34.76 -5.31 -9.61
C ALA A 25 -34.24 -4.69 -8.30
N LEU A 26 -34.04 -3.37 -8.32
CA LEU A 26 -33.97 -2.53 -7.15
C LEU A 26 -35.35 -1.95 -6.91
N THR A 27 -35.98 -2.29 -5.80
CA THR A 27 -37.30 -1.81 -5.39
C THR A 27 -37.19 -1.09 -4.06
N PRO A 28 -38.20 -0.30 -3.64
CA PRO A 28 -38.18 0.36 -2.33
C PRO A 28 -37.95 -0.63 -1.17
N GLU A 29 -38.46 -1.85 -1.29
CA GLU A 29 -38.37 -2.92 -0.28
C GLU A 29 -36.98 -3.55 -0.17
N ASN A 30 -36.12 -3.40 -1.19
CA ASN A 30 -34.78 -3.98 -1.21
C ASN A 30 -33.66 -2.96 -1.48
N SER A 31 -34.01 -1.67 -1.47
CA SER A 31 -33.10 -0.55 -1.80
C SER A 31 -31.95 -0.38 -0.80
N ASP A 32 -32.06 -0.95 0.40
CA ASP A 32 -31.05 -0.99 1.44
C ASP A 32 -30.12 -2.23 1.36
N VAL A 33 -30.42 -3.18 0.47
CA VAL A 33 -29.65 -4.42 0.33
C VAL A 33 -28.41 -4.17 -0.52
N MET A 34 -27.24 -4.32 0.09
CA MET A 34 -25.97 -4.35 -0.64
C MET A 34 -25.87 -5.62 -1.50
N ARG A 35 -25.58 -5.46 -2.79
CA ARG A 35 -25.38 -6.55 -3.74
C ARG A 35 -23.92 -6.56 -4.19
N LEU A 36 -23.28 -7.73 -4.09
CA LEU A 36 -21.90 -7.96 -4.51
C LEU A 36 -21.90 -9.01 -5.61
N PHE A 37 -21.23 -8.70 -6.71
CA PHE A 37 -21.05 -9.60 -7.84
C PHE A 37 -19.56 -9.79 -8.12
N ASP A 38 -19.16 -11.03 -8.35
CA ASP A 38 -17.80 -11.38 -8.77
C ASP A 38 -17.85 -11.88 -10.22
N PHE A 39 -17.05 -11.24 -11.07
CA PHE A 39 -16.97 -11.55 -12.50
C PHE A 39 -15.58 -12.01 -12.94
N GLN A 40 -14.77 -12.54 -12.01
CA GLN A 40 -13.40 -12.98 -12.31
C GLN A 40 -13.33 -13.89 -13.54
N GLU A 41 -14.22 -14.87 -13.65
CA GLU A 41 -14.24 -15.85 -14.75
C GLU A 41 -14.60 -15.22 -16.11
N GLN A 42 -15.23 -14.04 -16.11
CA GLN A 42 -15.66 -13.32 -17.31
C GLN A 42 -14.67 -12.22 -17.73
N THR A 43 -13.61 -12.03 -16.94
CA THR A 43 -12.53 -11.11 -17.29
C THR A 43 -11.57 -11.73 -18.30
N ILE A 44 -11.05 -10.90 -19.20
CA ILE A 44 -10.01 -11.25 -20.15
C ILE A 44 -8.69 -10.58 -19.78
N ARG A 45 -7.59 -11.06 -20.36
CA ARG A 45 -6.30 -10.38 -20.22
C ARG A 45 -6.34 -9.03 -20.93
N GLY A 46 -6.03 -7.95 -20.20
CA GLY A 46 -5.97 -6.60 -20.74
C GLY A 46 -7.22 -5.80 -20.40
N GLU A 47 -7.70 -5.02 -21.36
CA GLU A 47 -8.85 -4.15 -21.18
C GLU A 47 -10.13 -4.95 -20.95
N ASN A 48 -10.89 -4.59 -19.92
CA ASN A 48 -12.19 -5.16 -19.61
C ASN A 48 -13.22 -4.03 -19.50
N GLN A 49 -14.35 -4.19 -20.17
CA GLN A 49 -15.44 -3.22 -20.13
C GLN A 49 -16.54 -3.71 -19.19
N VAL A 50 -16.85 -2.92 -18.16
CA VAL A 50 -18.02 -3.16 -17.29
C VAL A 50 -19.04 -2.08 -17.56
N GLN A 51 -20.26 -2.49 -17.93
CA GLN A 51 -21.38 -1.59 -18.15
C GLN A 51 -22.49 -1.92 -17.15
N ILE A 52 -22.97 -0.91 -16.44
CA ILE A 52 -24.14 -0.99 -15.57
C ILE A 52 -25.24 -0.18 -16.27
N ARG A 53 -26.35 -0.84 -16.61
CA ARG A 53 -27.56 -0.19 -17.11
C ARG A 53 -28.54 -0.10 -15.96
N PHE A 54 -29.12 1.08 -15.78
CA PHE A 54 -30.11 1.36 -14.76
C PHE A 54 -31.34 1.92 -15.46
N GLU A 55 -32.42 1.14 -15.45
CA GLU A 55 -33.65 1.46 -16.16
C GLU A 55 -34.80 1.61 -15.14
N GLY A 56 -35.20 2.84 -14.85
CA GLY A 56 -36.23 3.12 -13.87
C GLY A 56 -36.05 4.47 -13.20
N GLN A 57 -36.56 4.59 -11.97
CA GLN A 57 -36.53 5.81 -11.17
C GLN A 57 -35.66 5.66 -9.92
N GLY A 58 -35.12 6.78 -9.47
CA GLY A 58 -34.24 6.84 -8.30
C GLY A 58 -32.77 6.80 -8.66
N SER A 59 -31.94 6.43 -7.70
CA SER A 59 -30.49 6.36 -7.85
C SER A 59 -29.92 5.27 -6.96
N ALA A 60 -28.82 4.67 -7.39
CA ALA A 60 -28.06 3.70 -6.61
C ALA A 60 -26.59 4.10 -6.57
N LEU A 61 -25.98 3.96 -5.40
CA LEU A 61 -24.53 4.03 -5.28
C LEU A 61 -23.95 2.69 -5.72
N TYR A 62 -22.86 2.74 -6.48
CA TYR A 62 -22.17 1.54 -6.95
C TYR A 62 -20.66 1.73 -6.84
N GLN A 63 -19.94 0.61 -6.78
CA GLN A 63 -18.48 0.59 -6.82
C GLN A 63 -18.03 -0.56 -7.71
N ILE A 64 -17.04 -0.29 -8.57
CA ILE A 64 -16.40 -1.29 -9.41
C ILE A 64 -14.95 -1.43 -8.94
N VAL A 65 -14.52 -2.65 -8.63
CA VAL A 65 -13.18 -2.92 -8.10
C VAL A 65 -12.50 -3.97 -8.97
N GLY A 66 -11.39 -3.58 -9.61
CA GLY A 66 -10.49 -4.51 -10.31
C GLY A 66 -9.32 -4.90 -9.41
N ARG A 67 -8.99 -6.19 -9.36
CA ARG A 67 -7.82 -6.72 -8.63
C ARG A 67 -6.99 -7.60 -9.57
N PHE A 68 -5.69 -7.33 -9.65
CA PHE A 68 -4.77 -8.14 -10.44
C PHE A 68 -3.39 -8.17 -9.80
N TYR A 69 -2.63 -9.22 -10.10
CA TYR A 69 -1.24 -9.33 -9.70
C TYR A 69 -0.34 -8.55 -10.66
N VAL A 70 0.50 -7.66 -10.13
CA VAL A 70 1.57 -7.01 -10.87
C VAL A 70 2.91 -7.59 -10.41
N PRO A 71 3.65 -8.30 -11.29
CA PRO A 71 5.01 -8.71 -10.98
C PRO A 71 5.89 -7.47 -10.78
N TRP A 72 6.78 -7.50 -9.78
CA TRP A 72 7.67 -6.38 -9.45
C TRP A 72 8.48 -5.83 -10.64
N LYS A 73 8.93 -6.69 -11.55
CA LYS A 73 9.68 -6.31 -12.77
C LYS A 73 8.84 -5.49 -13.78
N ALA A 74 7.52 -5.53 -13.65
CA ALA A 74 6.57 -4.87 -14.52
C ALA A 74 5.91 -3.66 -13.84
N LYS A 75 6.29 -3.31 -12.60
CA LYS A 75 5.91 -2.02 -12.00
C LYS A 75 6.58 -0.93 -12.85
N PRO A 76 5.81 0.00 -13.46
CA PRO A 76 6.41 1.12 -14.18
C PRO A 76 7.33 1.89 -13.23
N VAL A 77 8.60 2.06 -13.60
CA VAL A 77 9.56 2.88 -12.85
C VAL A 77 9.33 4.38 -13.13
N ASP A 78 8.56 4.70 -14.18
CA ASP A 78 8.58 6.00 -14.85
C ASP A 78 7.46 6.99 -14.45
N GLN A 79 6.69 6.71 -13.40
CA GLN A 79 5.92 7.78 -12.75
C GLN A 79 6.66 8.09 -11.46
N LEU A 80 7.24 9.30 -11.39
CA LEU A 80 7.67 9.88 -10.11
C LEU A 80 6.43 9.90 -9.23
N GLU A 81 6.30 8.84 -8.44
CA GLU A 81 5.23 8.73 -7.47
C GLU A 81 5.36 9.95 -6.57
N PRO A 82 4.25 10.53 -6.13
CA PRO A 82 4.33 11.86 -5.59
C PRO A 82 5.11 11.95 -4.26
N MET A 83 5.29 10.81 -3.61
CA MET A 83 6.42 10.55 -2.71
C MET A 83 7.12 9.30 -3.17
N SER A 84 8.41 9.16 -2.88
CA SER A 84 9.18 7.94 -3.13
C SER A 84 9.89 7.46 -1.87
N ILE A 85 10.05 6.14 -1.79
CA ILE A 85 10.82 5.48 -0.73
C ILE A 85 11.82 4.51 -1.36
N GLU A 86 13.07 4.63 -0.94
CA GLU A 86 14.13 3.69 -1.26
C GLU A 86 14.63 3.04 0.03
N VAL A 87 14.72 1.70 0.00
CA VAL A 87 15.32 0.92 1.08
C VAL A 87 16.40 0.04 0.49
N SER A 88 17.63 0.21 0.98
CA SER A 88 18.77 -0.60 0.58
C SER A 88 19.46 -1.20 1.80
N TYR A 89 20.11 -2.35 1.59
CA TYR A 89 20.84 -3.05 2.63
C TYR A 89 22.33 -3.08 2.25
N ASP A 90 23.21 -2.88 3.22
CA ASP A 90 24.66 -2.87 3.01
C ASP A 90 25.22 -4.23 2.55
N LYS A 91 24.54 -5.32 2.92
CA LYS A 91 24.84 -6.69 2.49
C LYS A 91 23.57 -7.53 2.37
N THR A 92 23.65 -8.60 1.59
CA THR A 92 22.55 -9.56 1.41
C THR A 92 22.91 -10.97 1.82
N GLU A 93 24.18 -11.21 2.14
CA GLU A 93 24.73 -12.47 2.63
C GLU A 93 25.28 -12.22 4.03
N LEU A 94 24.73 -12.93 5.02
CA LEU A 94 25.07 -12.78 6.43
C LEU A 94 25.34 -14.15 7.06
N VAL A 95 26.01 -14.14 8.20
CA VAL A 95 26.06 -15.27 9.13
C VAL A 95 25.20 -14.97 10.34
N LYS A 96 24.86 -16.00 11.12
CA LYS A 96 24.15 -15.82 12.40
C LYS A 96 24.87 -14.80 13.29
N ASP A 97 24.07 -13.97 13.98
CA ASP A 97 24.47 -12.88 14.87
C ASP A 97 25.18 -11.69 14.17
N ASP A 98 25.29 -11.72 12.84
CA ASP A 98 25.77 -10.59 12.06
C ASP A 98 24.76 -9.44 12.04
N VAL A 99 25.28 -8.23 11.85
CA VAL A 99 24.51 -6.99 11.86
C VAL A 99 24.40 -6.46 10.44
N LEU A 100 23.17 -6.21 10.02
CA LEU A 100 22.80 -5.63 8.74
C LEU A 100 22.41 -4.16 8.91
N THR A 101 22.87 -3.29 8.01
CA THR A 101 22.44 -1.88 7.99
C THR A 101 21.40 -1.68 6.90
N ALA A 102 20.22 -1.20 7.29
CA ALA A 102 19.17 -0.77 6.38
C ALA A 102 19.24 0.75 6.20
N ASN A 103 19.47 1.21 4.98
CA ASN A 103 19.44 2.63 4.60
C ASN A 103 18.08 2.95 3.99
N VAL A 104 17.46 4.02 4.49
CA VAL A 104 16.15 4.49 4.05
C VAL A 104 16.28 5.91 3.53
N ARG A 105 15.73 6.15 2.35
CA ARG A 105 15.60 7.49 1.76
C ARG A 105 14.14 7.73 1.41
N VAL A 106 13.57 8.79 1.97
CA VAL A 106 12.20 9.24 1.71
C VAL A 106 12.26 10.59 1.00
N THR A 107 11.62 10.70 -0.17
CA THR A 107 11.61 11.95 -0.95
C THR A 107 10.19 12.38 -1.24
N ASN A 108 9.90 13.67 -1.06
CA ASN A 108 8.69 14.30 -1.54
C ASN A 108 8.94 14.89 -2.93
N ASN A 109 8.28 14.31 -3.95
CA ASN A 109 8.43 14.69 -5.35
C ASN A 109 7.38 15.72 -5.80
N ARG A 110 6.50 16.17 -4.90
CA ARG A 110 5.49 17.19 -5.18
C ARG A 110 5.91 18.57 -4.72
N PRO A 111 5.48 19.63 -5.44
CA PRO A 111 5.58 20.98 -4.93
C PRO A 111 4.91 21.14 -3.56
N GLY A 112 5.62 21.73 -2.60
CA GLY A 112 5.14 21.97 -1.24
C GLY A 112 5.68 20.99 -0.20
N GLN A 113 5.14 21.08 1.03
CA GLN A 113 5.56 20.24 2.15
C GLN A 113 4.58 19.09 2.35
N ALA A 114 5.09 17.86 2.44
CA ALA A 114 4.31 16.73 2.94
C ALA A 114 4.39 16.72 4.47
N LYS A 115 3.25 16.72 5.16
CA LYS A 115 3.18 16.77 6.63
C LYS A 115 2.64 15.47 7.18
N MET A 116 3.12 15.04 8.35
CA MET A 116 2.69 13.81 9.02
C MET A 116 2.81 12.59 8.11
N VAL A 117 4.03 12.39 7.57
CA VAL A 117 4.34 11.27 6.69
C VAL A 117 4.61 10.02 7.52
N ILE A 118 4.02 8.90 7.13
CA ILE A 118 4.22 7.60 7.76
C ILE A 118 5.05 6.73 6.83
N VAL A 119 6.06 6.09 7.40
CA VAL A 119 6.96 5.17 6.71
C VAL A 119 6.87 3.81 7.39
N ASP A 120 6.27 2.84 6.71
CA ASP A 120 6.22 1.45 7.15
C ASP A 120 7.40 0.69 6.56
N LEU A 121 8.32 0.26 7.43
CA LEU A 121 9.54 -0.46 7.04
C LEU A 121 9.41 -1.93 7.41
N GLY A 122 9.51 -2.82 6.40
CA GLY A 122 9.44 -4.26 6.62
C GLY A 122 10.62 -4.79 7.43
N ILE A 123 10.34 -5.60 8.46
CA ILE A 123 11.37 -6.35 9.19
C ILE A 123 11.51 -7.72 8.51
N PRO A 124 12.70 -8.08 8.00
CA PRO A 124 12.92 -9.40 7.44
C PRO A 124 12.73 -10.49 8.51
N PRO A 125 12.07 -11.62 8.19
CA PRO A 125 11.94 -12.74 9.12
C PRO A 125 13.29 -13.19 9.68
N GLY A 126 13.36 -13.42 10.98
CA GLY A 126 14.58 -13.86 11.67
C GLY A 126 15.57 -12.73 12.00
N PHE A 127 15.16 -11.47 11.88
CA PHE A 127 15.94 -10.31 12.29
C PHE A 127 15.29 -9.58 13.47
N ASP A 128 16.13 -9.12 14.40
CA ASP A 128 15.72 -8.19 15.46
C ASP A 128 16.20 -6.78 15.15
N VAL A 129 15.38 -5.78 15.47
CA VAL A 129 15.70 -4.37 15.26
C VAL A 129 16.56 -3.85 16.40
N MET A 130 17.66 -3.17 16.09
CA MET A 130 18.45 -2.43 17.07
C MET A 130 17.75 -1.11 17.41
N THR A 131 16.84 -1.16 18.38
CA THR A 131 15.95 -0.04 18.73
C THR A 131 16.67 1.22 19.22
N ALA A 132 17.91 1.08 19.70
CA ALA A 132 18.76 2.19 20.09
C ALA A 132 19.02 3.17 18.93
N ASP A 133 19.21 2.65 17.71
CA ASP A 133 19.44 3.48 16.52
C ASP A 133 18.21 4.35 16.22
N LEU A 134 17.01 3.77 16.34
CA LEU A 134 15.76 4.50 16.15
C LEU A 134 15.49 5.52 17.26
N ALA A 135 15.86 5.21 18.50
CA ALA A 135 15.73 6.14 19.62
C ALA A 135 16.65 7.36 19.42
N GLU A 136 17.88 7.16 18.95
CA GLU A 136 18.79 8.25 18.62
C GLU A 136 18.23 9.15 17.50
N LEU A 137 17.61 8.58 16.48
CA LEU A 137 16.95 9.35 15.41
C LEU A 137 15.78 10.20 15.93
N VAL A 138 15.09 9.76 16.99
CA VAL A 138 14.06 10.57 17.67
C VAL A 138 14.69 11.72 18.43
N GLU A 139 15.77 11.46 19.17
CA GLU A 139 16.48 12.49 19.94
C GLU A 139 17.10 13.57 19.04
N GLN A 140 17.57 13.19 17.85
CA GLN A 140 18.09 14.11 16.83
C GLN A 140 16.98 14.89 16.09
N GLY A 141 15.72 14.49 16.23
CA GLY A 141 14.59 15.08 15.53
C GLY A 141 14.44 14.67 14.06
N THR A 142 15.25 13.72 13.57
CA THR A 142 15.16 13.17 12.21
C THR A 142 13.82 12.45 12.00
N ILE A 143 13.35 11.75 13.04
CA ILE A 143 12.03 11.13 13.07
C ILE A 143 11.26 11.60 14.31
N ALA A 144 9.95 11.76 14.21
CA ALA A 144 9.13 12.24 15.33
C ALA A 144 8.95 11.16 16.40
N ARG A 145 8.70 9.92 15.96
CA ARG A 145 8.54 8.73 16.80
C ARG A 145 8.59 7.47 15.93
N PHE A 146 8.69 6.32 16.58
CA PHE A 146 8.52 5.02 15.91
C PHE A 146 7.68 4.07 16.76
N ASN A 147 6.99 3.13 16.10
CA ASN A 147 6.35 1.99 16.73
C ASN A 147 6.90 0.69 16.12
N LEU A 148 7.10 -0.32 16.95
CA LEU A 148 7.52 -1.65 16.51
C LEU A 148 6.35 -2.62 16.56
N THR A 149 6.29 -3.47 15.56
CA THR A 149 5.45 -4.66 15.53
C THR A 149 6.33 -5.88 15.26
N GLY A 150 5.76 -7.09 15.26
CA GLY A 150 6.53 -8.30 14.93
C GLY A 150 7.03 -8.38 13.47
N ARG A 151 6.59 -7.50 12.56
CA ARG A 151 6.89 -7.60 11.12
C ARG A 151 7.29 -6.28 10.46
N GLN A 152 7.16 -5.16 11.16
CA GLN A 152 7.41 -3.83 10.59
C GLN A 152 7.76 -2.81 11.67
N ILE A 153 8.52 -1.80 11.26
CA ILE A 153 8.82 -0.57 12.00
C ILE A 153 7.96 0.52 11.36
N ILE A 154 7.14 1.19 12.16
CA ILE A 154 6.30 2.31 11.71
C ILE A 154 6.99 3.60 12.16
N VAL A 155 7.56 4.36 11.24
CA VAL A 155 8.27 5.62 11.49
C VAL A 155 7.37 6.79 11.11
N TYR A 156 7.36 7.83 11.94
CA TYR A 156 6.58 9.04 11.72
C TYR A 156 7.53 10.21 11.45
N LEU A 157 7.34 10.92 10.34
CA LEU A 157 8.06 12.12 9.97
C LEU A 157 7.12 13.32 10.06
N GLU A 158 7.54 14.41 10.70
CA GLU A 158 6.69 15.60 10.86
C GLU A 158 6.47 16.32 9.52
N VAL A 159 7.56 16.50 8.77
CA VAL A 159 7.55 17.20 7.49
C VAL A 159 8.61 16.61 6.56
N VAL A 160 8.28 16.50 5.27
CA VAL A 160 9.22 16.20 4.19
C VAL A 160 9.09 17.31 3.15
N ASP A 161 10.12 18.15 3.06
CA ASP A 161 10.17 19.25 2.10
C ASP A 161 10.36 18.74 0.66
N HIS A 162 9.82 19.49 -0.30
CA HIS A 162 9.96 19.17 -1.73
C HIS A 162 11.44 19.05 -2.12
N GLU A 163 11.80 17.94 -2.76
CA GLU A 163 13.17 17.64 -3.23
C GLU A 163 14.25 17.69 -2.13
N GLN A 164 13.85 17.60 -0.85
CA GLN A 164 14.77 17.49 0.29
C GLN A 164 14.53 16.14 0.97
N PRO A 165 15.25 15.09 0.54
CA PRO A 165 15.06 13.76 1.09
C PRO A 165 15.42 13.69 2.57
N ILE A 166 14.63 12.93 3.34
CA ILE A 166 15.03 12.49 4.67
C ILE A 166 15.72 11.14 4.51
N GLU A 167 16.98 11.09 4.95
CA GLU A 167 17.82 9.89 4.92
C GLU A 167 18.16 9.47 6.34
N PHE A 168 17.96 8.19 6.63
CA PHE A 168 18.36 7.60 7.90
C PHE A 168 18.71 6.13 7.74
N ALA A 169 19.47 5.61 8.69
CA ALA A 169 19.87 4.21 8.72
C ALA A 169 19.57 3.60 10.09
N TYR A 170 19.28 2.31 10.10
CA TYR A 170 19.11 1.53 11.33
C TYR A 170 19.66 0.13 11.13
N ARG A 171 20.09 -0.49 12.23
CA ARG A 171 20.68 -1.83 12.21
C ARG A 171 19.68 -2.91 12.60
N LEU A 172 19.89 -4.08 12.00
CA LEU A 172 19.15 -5.31 12.21
C LEU A 172 20.13 -6.44 12.57
N THR A 173 19.82 -7.27 13.55
CA THR A 173 20.64 -8.44 13.92
C THR A 173 20.02 -9.72 13.40
N ALA A 174 20.78 -10.52 12.66
CA ALA A 174 20.33 -11.82 12.15
C ALA A 174 20.31 -12.88 13.27
N LYS A 175 19.13 -13.33 13.70
CA LYS A 175 18.98 -14.30 14.81
C LYS A 175 19.04 -15.76 14.37
N PHE A 176 18.60 -16.04 13.14
CA PHE A 176 18.49 -17.39 12.63
C PHE A 176 19.02 -17.48 11.19
N PRO A 177 19.68 -18.59 10.82
CA PRO A 177 19.94 -18.89 9.43
C PRO A 177 18.62 -19.04 8.67
N ILE A 178 18.44 -18.22 7.63
CA ILE A 178 17.20 -18.15 6.87
C ILE A 178 17.47 -17.58 5.48
N LYS A 179 16.78 -18.10 4.48
CA LYS A 179 16.60 -17.44 3.19
C LYS A 179 15.26 -16.72 3.23
N ALA A 180 15.29 -15.40 3.34
CA ALA A 180 14.10 -14.58 3.49
C ALA A 180 13.98 -13.57 2.36
N GLN A 181 12.76 -13.14 2.10
CA GLN A 181 12.47 -11.96 1.29
C GLN A 181 11.94 -10.88 2.23
N THR A 182 12.48 -9.66 2.14
CA THR A 182 12.03 -8.55 2.99
C THR A 182 10.57 -8.23 2.69
N PRO A 183 9.75 -7.87 3.70
CA PRO A 183 8.43 -7.33 3.43
C PRO A 183 8.56 -6.04 2.60
N LYS A 184 7.50 -5.66 1.90
CA LYS A 184 7.43 -4.36 1.24
C LYS A 184 7.59 -3.25 2.29
N SER A 185 8.28 -2.17 1.93
CA SER A 185 8.28 -0.94 2.71
C SER A 185 7.47 0.11 1.97
N THR A 186 6.66 0.89 2.68
CA THR A 186 5.70 1.82 2.06
C THR A 186 5.77 3.18 2.73
N VAL A 187 5.63 4.25 1.94
CA VAL A 187 5.50 5.62 2.43
C VAL A 187 4.15 6.20 2.02
N TYR A 188 3.46 6.89 2.94
CA TYR A 188 2.19 7.57 2.64
C TYR A 188 1.92 8.75 3.58
N GLU A 189 1.09 9.68 3.12
CA GLU A 189 0.61 10.79 3.95
C GLU A 189 -0.59 10.34 4.78
N TYR A 190 -0.60 10.65 6.08
CA TYR A 190 -1.69 10.24 6.98
C TYR A 190 -3.07 10.76 6.55
N TYR A 191 -3.12 11.95 5.95
CA TYR A 191 -4.38 12.59 5.51
C TYR A 191 -4.72 12.32 4.03
N ASN A 192 -3.82 11.69 3.28
CA ASN A 192 -4.03 11.40 1.86
C ASN A 192 -3.36 10.06 1.51
N PRO A 193 -3.99 8.92 1.82
CA PRO A 193 -3.39 7.60 1.61
C PRO A 193 -3.28 7.20 0.14
N ASP A 194 -3.93 7.94 -0.77
CA ASP A 194 -3.78 7.76 -2.22
C ASP A 194 -2.39 8.19 -2.72
N VAL A 195 -1.64 8.91 -1.86
CA VAL A 195 -0.24 9.28 -2.04
C VAL A 195 0.61 8.18 -1.44
N LYS A 196 1.01 7.20 -2.24
CA LYS A 196 1.82 6.10 -1.76
C LYS A 196 2.89 5.69 -2.75
N ASP A 197 4.02 5.29 -2.22
CA ASP A 197 4.99 4.49 -2.98
C ASP A 197 5.46 3.31 -2.14
N GLU A 198 5.97 2.29 -2.83
CA GLU A 198 6.41 1.03 -2.26
C GLU A 198 7.81 0.69 -2.76
N ALA A 199 8.75 0.49 -1.83
CA ALA A 199 10.07 -0.05 -2.12
C ALA A 199 9.98 -1.55 -2.40
N LEU A 200 10.76 -2.01 -3.38
CA LEU A 200 10.78 -3.41 -3.81
C LEU A 200 11.37 -4.32 -2.70
N PRO A 201 10.74 -5.48 -2.43
CA PRO A 201 11.31 -6.52 -1.58
C PRO A 201 12.70 -6.99 -2.05
N GLN A 202 13.67 -7.07 -1.14
CA GLN A 202 15.01 -7.61 -1.40
C GLN A 202 15.14 -9.03 -0.84
N LYS A 203 16.00 -9.86 -1.45
CA LYS A 203 16.30 -11.22 -0.96
C LYS A 203 17.52 -11.17 -0.03
N ILE A 204 17.39 -11.76 1.15
CA ILE A 204 18.46 -11.83 2.15
C ILE A 204 18.71 -13.30 2.50
N THR A 205 19.97 -13.70 2.56
CA THR A 205 20.40 -15.04 2.96
C THR A 205 21.27 -14.97 4.20
N VAL A 206 20.87 -15.68 5.25
CA VAL A 206 21.64 -15.86 6.48
C VAL A 206 22.08 -17.33 6.55
N SER A 207 23.37 -17.55 6.74
CA SER A 207 24.02 -18.85 6.82
C SER A 207 24.30 -19.24 8.28
N GLU A 208 24.46 -20.54 8.53
CA GLU A 208 25.17 -21.00 9.74
C GLU A 208 26.64 -20.60 9.65
N GLN A 209 27.30 -20.44 10.81
CA GLN A 209 28.76 -20.22 10.89
C GLN A 209 29.56 -21.44 10.44
#